data_AF-A0A8H6LTV7-F1
#
_entry.id   AF-A0A8H6LTV7-F1
#
_cell.length_a   1.000
_cell.length_b   1.000
_cell.length_c   1.000
_cell.angle_alpha   90.00
_cell.angle_beta   90.00
_cell.angle_gamma   90.00
#
_symmetry.space_group_name_H-M   'P 1'
#
loop_
_entity.id
_entity.type
_entity.pdbx_description
1 polymer ?
#
loop_
_entity_poly.entity_id
_entity_poly.type
_entity_poly.pdbx_seq_one_letter_code
_entity_poly.pdbx_strand_id
1 'polypeptide(L)'
;IRAVAINEDNNDESLFYEMQKGIYRIVSASPECLLRSQQLFGVAFDEAHVIETWAKSFRTDYAELQTLRIVAGSEIPSVSPMATCSTTQRPSIEKK
;
A
#
# COMPACT_ATOMS: atom_id res chain seq x y z
N ILE A 1 11.49 -3.44 17.29
CA ILE A 1 10.71 -2.89 16.15
C ILE A 1 9.25 -3.16 16.47
N ARG A 2 8.35 -2.16 16.36
CA ARG A 2 6.91 -2.34 16.57
C ARG A 2 6.21 -2.33 15.21
N ALA A 3 5.39 -3.34 14.98
CA ALA A 3 4.61 -3.52 13.76
C ALA A 3 3.14 -3.70 14.11
N VAL A 4 2.25 -3.24 13.24
CA VAL A 4 0.81 -3.42 13.38
C VAL A 4 0.19 -3.78 12.03
N ALA A 5 -0.83 -4.63 12.06
CA ALA A 5 -1.64 -4.96 10.90
C ALA A 5 -3.00 -4.24 11.04
N ILE A 6 -3.38 -3.44 10.05
CA ILE A 6 -4.67 -2.73 10.03
C ILE A 6 -5.63 -3.47 9.10
N ASN A 7 -6.80 -3.82 9.63
CA ASN A 7 -7.90 -4.45 8.94
C ASN A 7 -9.22 -3.72 9.29
N GLU A 8 -10.35 -4.19 8.78
CA GLU A 8 -11.66 -3.59 9.05
C GLU A 8 -12.03 -3.60 10.54
N ASP A 9 -11.52 -4.55 11.32
CA ASP A 9 -11.86 -4.73 12.74
C ASP A 9 -11.10 -3.78 13.68
N ASN A 10 -9.99 -3.18 13.23
CA ASN A 10 -9.12 -2.34 14.06
C ASN A 10 -8.73 -1.00 13.40
N ASN A 11 -9.51 -0.58 12.39
CA ASN A 11 -9.35 0.68 11.63
C ASN A 11 -9.80 1.92 12.43
N ASP A 12 -9.34 2.05 13.68
CA ASP A 12 -9.76 3.08 14.61
C ASP A 12 -8.85 4.32 14.57
N GLU A 13 -9.42 5.50 14.83
CA GLU A 13 -8.67 6.77 14.88
C GLU A 13 -7.52 6.77 15.90
N SER A 14 -7.67 6.01 16.99
CA SER A 14 -6.63 5.86 18.02
C SER A 14 -5.35 5.24 17.44
N LEU A 15 -5.48 4.26 16.55
CA LEU A 15 -4.36 3.57 15.92
C LEU A 15 -3.62 4.51 14.95
N PHE A 16 -4.36 5.31 14.18
CA PHE A 16 -3.77 6.36 13.33
C PHE A 16 -3.04 7.44 14.14
N TYR A 17 -3.57 7.79 15.32
CA TYR A 17 -2.90 8.73 16.22
C TYR A 17 -1.58 8.16 16.77
N GLU A 18 -1.55 6.86 17.10
CA GLU A 18 -0.31 6.17 17.49
C GLU A 18 0.70 6.08 16.35
N MET A 19 0.23 5.88 15.11
CA MET A 19 1.07 5.92 13.91
C MET A 19 1.70 7.29 13.68
N GLN A 20 0.92 8.37 13.77
CA GLN A 20 1.44 9.74 13.63
C GLN A 20 2.50 10.07 14.71
N LYS A 21 2.37 9.49 15.91
CA LYS A 21 3.38 9.61 16.98
C LYS A 21 4.65 8.80 16.73
N GLY A 22 4.72 8.02 15.65
CA GLY A 22 5.88 7.19 15.32
C GLY A 22 6.04 5.97 16.24
N ILE A 23 4.96 5.52 16.89
CA ILE A 23 4.99 4.35 17.78
C ILE A 23 5.26 3.06 16.98
N TYR A 24 4.71 2.99 15.77
CA TYR A 24 4.90 1.88 14.84
C TYR A 24 5.91 2.26 13.75
N ARG A 25 6.82 1.33 13.43
CA ARG A 25 7.79 1.49 12.34
C ARG A 25 7.39 0.74 11.07
N ILE A 26 6.52 -0.27 11.21
CA ILE A 26 6.01 -1.06 10.10
C ILE A 26 4.50 -1.13 10.27
N VAL A 27 3.77 -0.81 9.21
CA VAL A 27 2.31 -0.91 9.17
C VAL A 27 1.98 -1.74 7.95
N SER A 28 1.31 -2.87 8.17
CA SER A 28 0.76 -3.70 7.10
C SER A 28 -0.74 -3.45 7.07
N ALA A 29 -1.30 -3.18 5.90
CA ALA A 29 -2.72 -2.92 5.79
C ALA A 29 -3.18 -3.17 4.35
N SER A 30 -4.46 -3.48 4.21
CA SER A 30 -5.09 -3.53 2.90
C SER A 30 -5.20 -2.12 2.29
N PRO A 31 -5.29 -2.00 0.95
CA PRO A 31 -5.37 -0.71 0.24
C PRO A 31 -6.40 0.26 0.82
N GLU A 32 -7.60 -0.24 1.10
CA GLU A 32 -8.77 0.49 1.58
C GLU A 32 -8.54 1.17 2.95
N CYS A 33 -7.71 0.58 3.80
CA CYS A 33 -7.37 1.12 5.12
C CYS A 33 -6.29 2.21 5.06
N LEU A 34 -5.47 2.21 4.00
CA LEU A 34 -4.30 3.09 3.87
C LEU A 34 -4.60 4.43 3.20
N LEU A 35 -5.73 4.56 2.51
CA LEU A 35 -6.14 5.80 1.83
C LEU A 35 -6.30 7.00 2.79
N ARG A 36 -6.34 6.76 4.11
CA ARG A 36 -6.53 7.79 5.15
C ARG A 36 -5.22 8.28 5.79
N SER A 37 -4.06 7.68 5.50
CA SER A 37 -2.80 8.06 6.12
C SER A 37 -2.03 9.11 5.31
N GLN A 38 -1.61 10.20 5.95
CA GLN A 38 -0.89 11.31 5.30
C GLN A 38 0.63 11.34 5.59
N GLN A 39 1.15 10.45 6.46
CA GLN A 39 2.58 10.42 6.79
C GLN A 39 3.11 8.99 6.71
N LEU A 40 3.68 8.66 5.55
CA LEU A 40 4.40 7.42 5.30
C LEU A 40 5.86 7.77 4.99
N PHE A 41 6.80 6.92 5.41
CA PHE A 41 8.22 7.07 5.08
C PHE A 41 8.64 6.23 3.86
N GLY A 42 7.81 5.24 3.51
CA GLY A 42 8.03 4.28 2.45
C GLY A 42 6.79 3.42 2.28
N VAL A 43 6.52 2.96 1.06
CA VAL A 43 5.40 2.06 0.78
C VAL A 43 5.92 0.80 0.11
N ALA A 44 5.58 -0.36 0.65
CA ALA A 44 5.87 -1.65 0.04
C ALA A 44 4.57 -2.29 -0.43
N PHE A 45 4.48 -2.61 -1.72
CA PHE A 45 3.36 -3.35 -2.30
C PHE A 45 3.75 -4.80 -2.46
N ASP A 46 3.37 -5.61 -1.48
CA ASP A 46 3.58 -7.05 -1.58
C ASP A 46 2.69 -7.67 -2.67
N GLU A 47 3.22 -8.70 -3.32
CA GLU A 47 2.57 -9.38 -4.44
C GLU A 47 2.05 -8.45 -5.54
N ALA A 48 2.85 -7.46 -5.94
CA ALA A 48 2.43 -6.47 -6.93
C ALA A 48 1.98 -7.07 -8.30
N HIS A 49 2.32 -8.32 -8.58
CA HIS A 49 1.87 -9.06 -9.76
C HIS A 49 0.35 -9.28 -9.81
N VAL A 50 -0.33 -9.31 -8.66
CA VAL A 50 -1.79 -9.47 -8.59
C VAL A 50 -2.56 -8.17 -8.78
N ILE A 51 -1.89 -7.00 -8.73
CA ILE A 51 -2.54 -5.69 -8.91
C ILE A 51 -3.33 -5.67 -10.23
N GLU A 52 -2.73 -6.05 -11.35
CA GLU A 52 -3.40 -6.00 -12.65
C GLU A 52 -4.54 -7.03 -12.77
N THR A 53 -4.35 -8.20 -12.17
CA THR A 53 -5.31 -9.31 -12.23
C THR A 53 -6.53 -9.01 -11.37
N TRP A 54 -6.34 -8.50 -10.16
CA TRP A 54 -7.41 -8.26 -9.20
C TRP A 54 -8.13 -6.94 -9.42
N ALA A 55 -7.44 -5.91 -9.91
CA ALA A 55 -8.05 -4.63 -10.26
C ALA A 55 -9.17 -4.76 -11.31
N LYS A 56 -9.16 -5.82 -12.14
CA LYS A 56 -10.14 -6.01 -13.22
C LYS A 56 -11.44 -6.70 -12.77
N SER A 57 -11.43 -7.49 -11.69
CA SER A 57 -12.57 -8.37 -11.39
C SER A 57 -12.81 -8.73 -9.93
N PHE A 58 -11.81 -8.63 -9.04
CA PHE A 58 -11.93 -9.18 -7.69
C PHE A 58 -11.80 -8.12 -6.58
N ARG A 59 -10.75 -7.30 -6.64
CA ARG A 59 -10.54 -6.17 -5.73
C ARG A 59 -10.15 -4.95 -6.55
N THR A 60 -11.16 -4.18 -6.95
CA THR A 60 -10.99 -2.96 -7.75
C THR A 60 -10.16 -1.89 -7.04
N ASP A 61 -10.13 -1.90 -5.70
CA ASP A 61 -9.38 -0.93 -4.89
C ASP A 61 -7.86 -1.01 -5.11
N TYR A 62 -7.37 -2.14 -5.63
CA TYR A 62 -5.98 -2.27 -6.08
C TYR A 62 -5.64 -1.34 -7.26
N ALA A 63 -6.63 -0.90 -8.05
CA ALA A 63 -6.44 0.10 -9.10
C ALA A 63 -6.12 1.49 -8.51
N GLU A 64 -6.61 1.79 -7.30
CA GLU A 64 -6.45 3.09 -6.64
C GLU A 64 -5.15 3.21 -5.85
N LEU A 65 -4.30 2.18 -5.85
CA LEU A 65 -2.97 2.23 -5.23
C LEU A 65 -2.09 3.36 -5.80
N GLN A 66 -2.36 3.82 -7.02
CA GLN A 66 -1.70 5.00 -7.58
C GLN A 66 -2.07 6.29 -6.85
N THR A 67 -3.33 6.42 -6.40
CA THR A 67 -3.79 7.55 -5.58
C THR A 67 -3.03 7.59 -4.25
N LEU A 68 -2.70 6.43 -3.70
CA LEU A 68 -1.89 6.30 -2.49
C LEU A 68 -0.50 6.94 -2.64
N ARG A 69 0.11 6.84 -3.83
CA ARG A 69 1.39 7.50 -4.13
C ARG A 69 1.26 9.02 -4.28
N ILE A 70 0.11 9.50 -4.76
CA ILE A 70 -0.21 10.93 -4.82
C ILE A 70 -0.43 11.49 -3.41
N VAL A 71 -1.20 10.77 -2.59
CA VAL A 71 -1.55 11.17 -1.21
C VAL A 71 -0.35 11.10 -0.28
N ALA A 72 0.47 10.05 -0.39
CA ALA A 72 1.68 9.91 0.41
C ALA A 72 2.76 10.92 -0.02
N GLY A 73 2.79 11.30 -1.29
CA GLY A 73 3.77 12.21 -1.86
C GLY A 73 4.74 11.46 -2.77
N SER A 74 5.01 12.03 -3.95
CA SER A 74 5.84 11.41 -4.99
C SER A 74 7.30 11.18 -4.59
N GLU A 75 7.74 11.79 -3.49
CA GLU A 75 9.11 11.69 -2.95
C GLU A 75 9.30 10.45 -2.06
N ILE A 76 8.22 9.76 -1.68
CA ILE A 76 8.30 8.58 -0.85
C ILE A 76 8.79 7.39 -1.70
N PRO A 77 9.86 6.68 -1.28
CA PRO A 77 10.32 5.49 -1.97
C PRO A 77 9.26 4.39 -1.90
N SER A 78 8.98 3.77 -3.05
CA SER A 78 8.10 2.60 -3.14
C SER A 78 8.85 1.38 -3.65
N VAL A 79 8.50 0.21 -3.13
CA VAL A 79 9.07 -1.09 -3.51
C VAL A 79 7.94 -2.08 -3.75
N SER A 80 8.02 -2.82 -4.84
CA SER A 80 6.97 -3.74 -5.27
C SER A 80 7.55 -5.13 -5.53
N PRO A 81 7.85 -5.91 -4.48
CA PRO A 81 8.35 -7.27 -4.64
C PRO A 81 7.28 -8.16 -5.30
N MET A 82 7.73 -9.09 -6.14
CA MET A 82 6.86 -10.01 -6.86
C MET A 82 7.53 -11.38 -6.97
N ALA A 83 6.80 -12.44 -6.63
CA ALA A 83 7.26 -13.81 -6.81
C ALA A 83 7.19 -14.26 -8.29
N THR A 84 6.21 -13.76 -9.03
CA THR A 84 6.03 -14.05 -10.45
C THR A 84 5.89 -12.76 -11.25
N CYS A 85 6.70 -12.59 -12.30
CA CYS A 85 6.62 -11.43 -13.18
C CYS A 85 6.54 -11.93 -14.61
N SER A 86 5.37 -11.82 -15.22
CA SER A 86 5.20 -12.10 -16.64
C SER A 86 5.76 -10.95 -17.47
N THR A 87 6.32 -11.24 -18.66
CA THR A 87 6.98 -10.24 -19.53
C THR A 87 6.06 -9.06 -19.89
N THR A 88 4.75 -9.27 -19.86
CA THR A 88 3.72 -8.26 -20.15
C THR A 88 3.47 -7.29 -18.98
N GLN A 89 3.70 -7.71 -17.73
CA GLN A 89 3.39 -6.91 -16.52
C GLN A 89 4.51 -5.95 -16.12
N ARG A 90 5.75 -6.26 -16.49
CA ARG A 90 6.93 -5.45 -16.19
C ARG A 90 6.83 -3.97 -16.64
N PRO A 91 6.44 -3.65 -17.90
CA PRO A 91 6.32 -2.26 -18.33
C PRO A 91 5.16 -1.50 -17.68
N SER A 92 4.11 -2.19 -17.22
CA SER A 92 2.95 -1.57 -16.55
C SER A 92 3.28 -1.10 -15.13
N ILE A 93 4.35 -1.64 -14.51
CA ILE A 93 4.76 -1.31 -13.14
C ILE A 93 5.96 -0.35 -13.15
N GLU A 94 6.92 -0.49 -14.09
CA GLU A 94 8.06 0.42 -14.22
C GLU A 94 7.68 1.82 -14.77
N LYS A 95 6.61 1.92 -15.58
CA LYS A 95 6.14 3.21 -16.14
C LYS A 95 5.11 3.92 -15.27
N LYS A 96 4.68 3.32 -14.15
CA LYS A 96 3.60 3.82 -13.30
C LYS A 96 4.09 4.51 -12.05
#